data_AF-A0A7Y8GBW3-F1
#
_entry.id   AF-A0A7Y8GBW3-F1
#
_cell.length_a   1.000
_cell.length_b   1.000
_cell.length_c   1.000
_cell.angle_alpha   90.00
_cell.angle_beta   90.00
_cell.angle_gamma   90.00
#
_symmetry.space_group_name_H-M   'P 1'
#
loop_
_entity.id
_entity.type
_entity.pdbx_description
1 polymer ?
#
loop_
_entity_poly.entity_id
_entity_poly.type
_entity_poly.pdbx_seq_one_letter_code
_entity_poly.pdbx_strand_id
1 'polypeptide(L)' 'MNEAQTELVENTLRIVGWLALVLGLLILVVGFSNNLDLEDIFDTEKAAFIVWSPFVIGVASLWIRAFMRAGRRRV' A
#
# COMPACT_ATOMS: atom_id res chain seq x y z
N MET A 1 10.39 -15.64 -13.31
CA MET A 1 9.54 -15.62 -12.11
C MET A 1 8.86 -16.98 -12.05
N ASN A 2 8.92 -17.70 -10.92
CA ASN A 2 8.21 -18.98 -10.81
C ASN A 2 6.71 -18.74 -10.61
N GLU A 3 5.85 -19.73 -10.84
CA GLU A 3 4.39 -19.53 -10.73
C GLU A 3 3.95 -19.10 -9.31
N ALA A 4 4.65 -19.52 -8.25
CA ALA A 4 4.35 -19.09 -6.87
C ALA A 4 4.65 -17.61 -6.62
N GLN A 5 5.67 -17.06 -7.29
CA GLN A 5 5.97 -15.62 -7.27
C GLN A 5 4.96 -14.84 -8.10
N THR A 6 4.52 -15.38 -9.25
CA THR A 6 3.44 -14.79 -10.06
C THR A 6 2.14 -14.71 -9.28
N GLU A 7 1.72 -15.80 -8.66
CA GLU A 7 0.52 -15.85 -7.81
C GLU A 7 0.60 -14.85 -6.64
N LEU A 8 1.77 -14.73 -5.99
CA LEU A 8 1.96 -13.75 -4.91
C LEU A 8 1.82 -12.31 -5.41
N VAL A 9 2.40 -11.99 -6.57
CA VAL A 9 2.32 -10.65 -7.17
C VAL A 9 0.89 -10.32 -7.59
N GLU A 10 0.20 -11.24 -8.25
CA GLU A 10 -1.21 -11.06 -8.66
C GLU A 10 -2.13 -10.83 -7.46
N ASN A 11 -1.97 -11.64 -6.39
CA ASN A 11 -2.74 -11.45 -5.16
C ASN A 11 -2.41 -10.11 -4.48
N THR A 12 -1.13 -9.72 -4.44
CA THR A 12 -0.73 -8.42 -3.89
C THR A 12 -1.36 -7.27 -4.68
N LEU A 13 -1.27 -7.30 -6.01
CA LEU A 13 -1.83 -6.27 -6.90
C LEU A 13 -3.36 -6.18 -6.76
N ARG A 14 -4.05 -7.31 -6.65
CA ARG A 14 -5.50 -7.35 -6.46
C ARG A 14 -5.90 -6.69 -5.13
N ILE A 15 -5.20 -7.00 -4.04
CA ILE A 15 -5.48 -6.44 -2.72
C ILE A 15 -5.14 -4.94 -2.68
N VAL A 16 -3.96 -4.54 -3.16
CA VAL A 16 -3.53 -3.13 -3.20
C VAL A 16 -4.45 -2.31 -4.10
N GLY A 17 -4.84 -2.83 -5.26
CA GLY A 17 -5.80 -2.19 -6.15
C GLY A 17 -7.16 -1.98 -5.49
N TRP A 18 -7.69 -2.99 -4.79
CA TRP A 18 -8.93 -2.86 -4.02
C TRP A 18 -8.82 -1.82 -2.91
N LEU A 19 -7.73 -1.83 -2.14
CA LEU A 19 -7.51 -0.85 -1.08
C LEU A 19 -7.40 0.56 -1.65
N ALA A 20 -6.71 0.74 -2.78
CA ALA A 20 -6.59 2.04 -3.45
C ALA A 20 -7.95 2.57 -3.91
N LEU A 21 -8.83 1.71 -4.46
CA LEU A 21 -10.18 2.09 -4.84
C LEU A 21 -11.03 2.50 -3.64
N VAL A 22 -10.99 1.72 -2.55
CA VAL A 22 -11.76 2.02 -1.33
C VAL A 22 -11.27 3.31 -0.69
N LEU A 23 -9.96 3.48 -0.54
CA LEU A 23 -9.38 4.70 0.03
C LEU A 23 -9.67 5.92 -0.85
N GLY A 24 -9.52 5.80 -2.17
CA GLY A 24 -9.84 6.88 -3.10
C GLY A 24 -11.31 7.29 -3.05
N LEU A 25 -12.23 6.32 -2.96
CA LEU A 25 -13.65 6.58 -2.79
C LEU A 25 -13.95 7.29 -1.46
N LEU A 26 -13.33 6.84 -0.36
CA LEU A 26 -13.50 7.47 0.95
C LEU A 26 -13.01 8.92 0.94
N ILE A 27 -11.84 9.18 0.36
CA ILE A 27 -11.30 10.54 0.22
C ILE A 27 -12.24 11.40 -0.62
N LEU A 28 -12.78 10.87 -1.72
CA LEU A 28 -13.75 11.59 -2.55
C LEU A 28 -15.03 11.92 -1.78
N VAL A 29 -15.63 10.95 -1.11
CA VAL A 29 -16.91 11.14 -0.38
C VAL A 29 -16.72 12.10 0.80
N VAL A 30 -15.70 11.89 1.62
CA VAL A 30 -15.42 12.73 2.79
C VAL A 30 -14.96 14.12 2.36
N GLY A 31 -14.11 14.20 1.33
CA GLY A 31 -13.62 15.46 0.78
C GLY A 31 -14.75 16.32 0.21
N PHE A 32 -15.62 15.71 -0.61
CA PHE A 32 -16.75 16.40 -1.21
C PHE A 32 -17.81 16.81 -0.16
N SER A 33 -18.04 15.98 0.86
CA SER A 33 -19.00 16.28 1.93
C SER A 33 -18.54 17.40 2.87
N ASN A 34 -17.24 17.62 3.02
CA ASN A 34 -16.69 18.56 4.00
C ASN A 34 -16.04 19.80 3.38
N ASN A 35 -16.05 19.97 2.05
CA ASN A 35 -15.23 20.97 1.34
C ASN A 35 -13.77 20.96 1.85
N LEU A 36 -13.22 19.76 2.06
CA LEU A 36 -11.82 19.65 2.49
C LEU A 36 -10.94 20.14 1.35
N ASP A 37 -10.14 21.16 1.63
CA ASP A 37 -9.03 21.50 0.77
C ASP A 37 -8.03 20.34 0.78
N LEU A 38 -7.62 19.90 -0.40
CA LEU A 38 -6.66 18.81 -0.54
C LEU A 38 -5.34 19.12 0.18
N GLU A 39 -5.03 20.41 0.37
CA GLU A 39 -3.87 20.92 1.09
C GLU A 39 -3.86 20.48 2.57
N ASP A 40 -5.01 20.49 3.26
CA ASP A 40 -5.12 20.10 4.68
C ASP A 40 -4.87 18.59 4.90
N ILE A 41 -5.16 17.75 3.90
CA ILE A 41 -4.89 16.30 3.98
C ILE A 41 -3.38 16.02 3.95
N PHE A 42 -2.61 16.86 3.25
CA PHE A 42 -1.17 16.73 3.13
C PHE A 42 -0.39 17.52 4.20
N ASP A 43 -1.03 18.49 4.88
CA ASP A 43 -0.42 19.33 5.93
C ASP A 43 -0.18 18.60 7.28
N THR A 44 -0.42 17.28 7.34
CA THR A 44 -0.03 16.43 8.48
C THR A 44 1.48 16.12 8.49
N GLU A 45 2.29 16.99 7.89
CA GLU A 45 3.65 16.74 7.39
C GLU A 45 4.62 16.24 8.46
N LYS A 46 4.53 16.77 9.69
CA LYS A 46 5.57 16.54 10.72
C LYS A 46 5.47 15.18 11.41
N ALA A 47 4.26 14.73 11.73
CA ALA A 47 4.04 13.42 12.34
C ALA A 47 4.06 12.31 11.28
N ALA A 48 3.54 12.63 10.08
CA ALA A 48 3.48 11.72 8.95
C ALA A 48 4.89 11.27 8.52
N PHE A 49 5.86 12.19 8.40
CA PHE A 49 7.21 11.82 7.93
C PHE A 49 7.92 10.78 8.79
N ILE A 50 7.73 10.86 10.12
CA ILE A 50 8.35 9.96 11.09
C ILE A 50 7.71 8.56 11.04
N VAL A 51 6.41 8.49 10.77
CA VAL A 51 5.67 7.22 10.75
C VAL A 51 5.74 6.54 9.39
N TRP A 52 5.54 7.29 8.29
CA TRP A 52 5.46 6.72 6.95
C TRP A 52 6.81 6.19 6.46
N SER A 53 7.92 6.88 6.75
CA SER A 53 9.25 6.47 6.28
C SER A 53 9.63 5.05 6.75
N PRO A 54 9.63 4.74 8.06
CA PRO A 54 9.91 3.37 8.52
C PRO A 54 8.79 2.38 8.16
N PHE A 55 7.53 2.83 8.08
CA PHE A 55 6.42 1.96 7.72
C PHE A 55 6.52 1.44 6.29
N VAL A 56 6.75 2.33 5.30
CA VAL A 56 6.90 1.96 3.89
C VAL A 56 8.09 1.03 3.71
N ILE A 57 9.23 1.33 4.33
CA ILE A 57 10.43 0.49 4.27
C ILE A 57 10.16 -0.88 4.90
N GLY A 58 9.48 -0.92 6.05
CA GLY A 58 9.13 -2.16 6.74
C GLY A 58 8.20 -3.04 5.91
N VAL A 59 7.13 -2.48 5.36
CA VAL A 59 6.19 -3.18 4.49
C VAL A 59 6.91 -3.71 3.24
N ALA A 60 7.73 -2.89 2.59
CA ALA A 60 8.51 -3.31 1.42
C ALA A 60 9.47 -4.46 1.77
N SER A 61 10.17 -4.37 2.90
CA SER A 61 11.11 -5.40 3.36
C SER A 61 10.41 -6.73 3.66
N LEU A 62 9.24 -6.69 4.31
CA LEU A 62 8.42 -7.88 4.59
C LEU A 62 7.89 -8.50 3.30
N TRP A 63 7.45 -7.69 2.35
CA TRP A 63 6.97 -8.16 1.05
C TRP A 63 8.09 -8.80 0.23
N ILE A 64 9.27 -8.18 0.17
CA ILE A 64 10.46 -8.74 -0.49
C ILE A 64 10.85 -10.08 0.16
N ARG A 65 10.82 -10.18 1.49
CA ARG A 65 11.06 -11.44 2.20
C ARG A 65 10.05 -12.52 1.82
N ALA A 66 8.76 -12.18 1.71
CA ALA A 66 7.72 -13.11 1.28
C ALA A 66 7.96 -13.58 -0.17
N PHE A 67 8.31 -12.65 -1.07
CA PHE A 67 8.63 -12.93 -2.46
C PHE A 67 9.83 -13.87 -2.63
N MET A 68 10.92 -13.63 -1.89
CA MET A 68 12.08 -14.53 -1.86
C MET A 68 11.74 -15.91 -1.28
N ARG A 69 10.84 -15.98 -0.29
CA ARG A 69 10.39 -17.26 0.29
C ARG A 69 9.51 -18.05 -0.67
N ALA A 70 8.63 -17.40 -1.43
CA ALA A 70 7.83 -18.03 -2.48
C ALA A 70 8.72 -18.61 -3.59
N GLY A 71 9.82 -17.94 -3.92
CA GLY A 71 10.85 -18.43 -4.84
C GLY A 71 11.46 -19.78 -4.43
N ARG A 72 11.68 -20.00 -3.14
CA ARG A 72 12.34 -21.20 -2.59
C ARG A 72 11.43 -22.41 -2.37
N ARG A 73 10.10 -22.23 -2.39
CA ARG A 73 9.14 -23.32 -2.13
C ARG A 73 8.87 -24.23 -3.33
N ARG A 74 9.41 -23.91 -4.50
CA ARG A 74 9.18 -24.64 -5.76
C ARG A 74 10.46 -25.21 -6.40
N VAL A 75 11.57 -25.26 -5.66
CA VAL A 75 12.77 -26.03 -6.03
C VAL A 75 12.71 -27.36 -5.32
#